data_AF-A0A7W4HTE0-F1
#
_entry.id   AF-A0A7W4HTE0-F1
#
_cell.length_a   1.000
_cell.length_b   1.000
_cell.length_c   1.000
_cell.angle_alpha   90.00
_cell.angle_beta   90.00
_cell.angle_gamma   90.00
#
_symmetry.space_group_name_H-M   'P 1'
#
loop_
_entity.id
_entity.type
_entity.pdbx_description
1 polymer ?
#
loop_
_entity_poly.entity_id
_entity_poly.type
_entity_poly.pdbx_seq_one_letter_code
_entity_poly.pdbx_strand_id
1 'polypeptide(L)'
;MKRYKLLKDLPTIKAGEIFKETVTGYNEKNLLVRIAPLNAKSPRLKVQDIDNFDEWFEEIQEPTDSIHWKPRIGDRCFILENTNIRPALYTGMLRDYNAWRTGKIYRTEEECEKACDRELAEVRLRRTSTFTPDFENGRGGWFVAYNHLEGKLEYFQCSWQDAGEPVRYETKEDAQKSIRKNEQDWLTYFGVEDC
;
A
#
# COMPACT_ATOMS: atom_id res chain seq x y z
N MET A 1 -4.17 -10.40 -9.94
CA MET A 1 -5.01 -10.94 -11.04
C MET A 1 -4.95 -9.96 -12.19
N LYS A 2 -4.60 -10.41 -13.40
CA LYS A 2 -4.52 -9.54 -14.56
C LYS A 2 -5.91 -9.14 -15.06
N ARG A 3 -5.98 -7.98 -15.71
CA ARG A 3 -7.18 -7.47 -16.36
C ARG A 3 -6.80 -7.02 -17.76
N TYR A 4 -7.73 -7.19 -18.69
CA TYR A 4 -7.51 -6.89 -20.09
C TYR A 4 -8.65 -6.01 -20.61
N LYS A 5 -8.33 -4.97 -21.37
CA LYS A 5 -9.31 -4.15 -22.07
C LYS A 5 -9.50 -4.69 -23.48
N LEU A 6 -10.74 -4.94 -23.88
CA LEU A 6 -11.06 -5.37 -25.24
C LEU A 6 -10.87 -4.21 -26.23
N LEU A 7 -10.12 -4.43 -27.31
CA LEU A 7 -9.79 -3.40 -28.30
C LEU A 7 -10.78 -3.31 -29.46
N LYS A 8 -11.49 -4.41 -29.77
CA LYS A 8 -12.40 -4.54 -30.92
C LYS A 8 -13.75 -5.10 -30.48
N ASP A 9 -14.83 -4.72 -31.16
CA ASP A 9 -16.15 -5.28 -30.88
C ASP A 9 -16.17 -6.81 -31.08
N LEU A 10 -16.76 -7.52 -30.13
CA LEU A 10 -17.19 -8.92 -30.25
C LEU A 10 -18.69 -8.96 -30.55
N PRO A 11 -19.25 -10.10 -31.03
CA PRO A 11 -20.66 -10.19 -31.39
C PRO A 11 -21.65 -9.69 -30.33
N THR A 12 -21.29 -9.82 -29.03
CA THR A 12 -22.16 -9.42 -27.91
C THR A 12 -21.49 -8.44 -26.93
N ILE A 13 -20.26 -7.98 -27.20
CA ILE A 13 -19.49 -7.13 -26.28
C ILE A 13 -18.83 -6.01 -27.06
N LYS A 14 -18.92 -4.77 -26.56
CA LYS A 14 -18.31 -3.61 -27.18
C LYS A 14 -16.85 -3.44 -26.80
N ALA A 15 -16.06 -2.88 -27.72
CA ALA A 15 -14.72 -2.42 -27.44
C ALA A 15 -14.72 -1.50 -26.20
N GLY A 16 -13.69 -1.65 -25.37
CA GLY A 16 -13.58 -0.99 -24.07
C GLY A 16 -14.08 -1.80 -22.88
N GLU A 17 -14.80 -2.92 -23.07
CA GLU A 17 -15.18 -3.80 -21.97
C GLU A 17 -13.94 -4.40 -21.29
N ILE A 18 -13.99 -4.49 -19.95
CA ILE A 18 -12.89 -5.03 -19.16
C ILE A 18 -13.12 -6.51 -18.86
N PHE A 19 -12.12 -7.31 -19.19
CA PHE A 19 -12.06 -8.72 -18.90
C PHE A 19 -11.14 -8.97 -17.70
N LYS A 20 -11.56 -9.87 -16.81
CA LYS A 20 -10.77 -10.31 -15.66
C LYS A 20 -10.21 -11.71 -15.91
N GLU A 21 -8.92 -11.86 -15.65
CA GLU A 21 -8.24 -13.14 -15.70
C GLU A 21 -8.59 -14.03 -14.50
N THR A 22 -8.79 -15.31 -14.75
CA THR A 22 -8.92 -16.36 -13.74
C THR A 22 -8.13 -17.58 -14.18
N VAL A 23 -7.22 -18.04 -13.32
CA VAL A 23 -6.54 -19.32 -13.49
C VAL A 23 -7.54 -20.43 -13.13
N THR A 24 -7.82 -21.31 -14.08
CA THR A 24 -8.83 -22.37 -13.91
C THR A 24 -8.23 -23.77 -13.72
N GLY A 25 -6.91 -23.90 -13.85
CA GLY A 25 -6.19 -25.13 -13.64
C GLY A 25 -4.81 -25.10 -14.31
N TYR A 26 -4.18 -26.26 -14.40
CA TYR A 26 -2.90 -26.48 -15.05
C TYR A 26 -3.02 -27.70 -15.98
N ASN A 27 -2.28 -27.71 -17.09
CA ASN A 27 -1.99 -28.92 -17.84
C ASN A 27 -0.48 -29.23 -17.73
N GLU A 28 -0.01 -30.33 -18.31
CA GLU A 28 1.38 -30.80 -18.19
C GLU A 28 2.45 -29.78 -18.62
N LYS A 29 2.08 -28.71 -19.34
CA LYS A 29 3.03 -27.71 -19.86
C LYS A 29 2.67 -26.24 -19.61
N ASN A 30 1.42 -25.89 -19.29
CA ASN A 30 0.93 -24.51 -19.23
C ASN A 30 -0.22 -24.29 -18.21
N LEU A 31 -0.35 -23.05 -17.72
CA LEU A 31 -1.48 -22.59 -16.92
C LEU A 31 -2.73 -22.42 -17.80
N LEU A 32 -3.87 -23.00 -17.41
CA LEU A 32 -5.15 -22.83 -18.10
C LEU A 32 -5.82 -21.53 -17.66
N VAL A 33 -5.62 -20.49 -18.46
CA VAL A 33 -6.10 -19.14 -18.17
C VAL A 33 -7.39 -18.84 -18.94
N ARG A 34 -8.39 -18.35 -18.21
CA ARG A 34 -9.63 -17.83 -18.80
C ARG A 34 -9.81 -16.35 -18.46
N ILE A 35 -10.39 -15.62 -19.40
CA ILE A 35 -10.82 -14.24 -19.20
C ILE A 35 -12.34 -14.15 -19.33
N ALA A 36 -12.98 -13.32 -18.51
CA ALA A 36 -14.41 -13.11 -18.53
C ALA A 36 -14.73 -11.61 -18.40
N PRO A 37 -15.73 -11.09 -19.12
CA PRO A 37 -16.15 -9.70 -18.97
C PRO A 37 -16.65 -9.44 -17.55
N LEU A 38 -16.34 -8.26 -17.00
CA LEU A 38 -16.74 -7.88 -15.65
C LEU A 38 -18.24 -7.59 -15.57
N ASN A 39 -18.81 -6.98 -16.60
CA ASN A 39 -20.20 -6.50 -16.57
C ASN A 39 -21.18 -7.35 -17.40
N ALA A 40 -20.71 -8.43 -18.04
CA ALA A 40 -21.51 -9.29 -18.89
C ALA A 40 -21.42 -10.77 -18.49
N LYS A 41 -22.48 -11.54 -18.77
CA LYS A 41 -22.54 -12.99 -18.43
C LYS A 41 -21.78 -13.89 -19.41
N SER A 42 -21.50 -13.42 -20.62
CA SER A 42 -20.95 -14.24 -21.72
C SER A 42 -19.97 -13.42 -22.56
N PRO A 43 -18.89 -13.99 -23.11
CA PRO A 43 -18.35 -15.35 -22.92
C PRO A 43 -17.15 -15.41 -21.94
N ARG A 44 -16.85 -16.61 -21.43
CA ARG A 44 -15.57 -16.92 -20.78
C ARG A 44 -14.61 -17.47 -21.83
N LEU A 45 -13.65 -16.67 -22.28
CA LEU A 45 -12.69 -17.03 -23.31
C LEU A 45 -11.47 -17.70 -22.67
N LYS A 46 -10.91 -18.73 -23.31
CA LYS A 46 -9.57 -19.20 -22.94
C LYS A 46 -8.55 -18.35 -23.68
N VAL A 47 -7.57 -17.81 -22.97
CA VAL A 47 -6.52 -16.98 -23.58
C VAL A 47 -5.76 -17.77 -24.66
N GLN A 48 -5.56 -19.06 -24.44
CA GLN A 48 -4.88 -20.00 -25.34
C GLN A 48 -5.64 -20.28 -26.65
N ASP A 49 -6.95 -20.05 -26.67
CA ASP A 49 -7.79 -20.32 -27.83
C ASP A 49 -7.93 -19.05 -28.72
N ILE A 50 -7.22 -17.96 -28.41
CA ILE A 50 -7.27 -16.68 -29.11
C ILE A 50 -5.92 -16.42 -29.80
N ASP A 51 -5.91 -16.58 -31.12
CA ASP A 51 -4.77 -16.15 -31.95
C ASP A 51 -4.63 -14.61 -31.91
N ASN A 52 -3.39 -14.11 -31.92
CA ASN A 52 -3.06 -12.68 -31.81
C ASN A 52 -3.73 -11.97 -30.62
N PHE A 53 -3.65 -12.57 -29.42
CA PHE A 53 -4.28 -12.04 -28.20
C PHE A 53 -4.03 -10.54 -27.99
N ASP A 54 -2.79 -10.07 -28.19
CA ASP A 54 -2.39 -8.67 -27.99
C ASP A 54 -3.02 -7.69 -29.02
N GLU A 55 -3.52 -8.18 -30.15
CA GLU A 55 -4.29 -7.35 -31.12
C GLU A 55 -5.76 -7.19 -30.74
N TRP A 56 -6.26 -8.03 -29.83
CA TRP A 56 -7.65 -8.03 -29.37
C TRP A 56 -7.78 -7.49 -27.95
N PHE A 57 -6.74 -7.62 -27.13
CA PHE A 57 -6.74 -7.31 -25.72
C PHE A 57 -5.49 -6.52 -25.33
N GLU A 58 -5.69 -5.46 -24.56
CA GLU A 58 -4.61 -4.69 -23.93
C GLU A 58 -4.57 -5.00 -22.43
N GLU A 59 -3.43 -5.47 -21.90
CA GLU A 59 -3.27 -5.69 -20.46
C GLU A 59 -3.32 -4.35 -19.71
N ILE A 60 -4.25 -4.22 -18.77
CA ILE A 60 -4.33 -3.06 -17.90
C ILE A 60 -3.28 -3.23 -16.81
N GLN A 61 -2.26 -2.37 -16.85
CA GLN A 61 -1.31 -2.25 -15.75
C GLN A 61 -2.03 -1.66 -14.54
N GLU A 62 -2.26 -2.49 -13.53
CA GLU A 62 -2.73 -2.03 -12.22
C GLU A 62 -1.54 -1.72 -11.32
N PRO A 63 -1.66 -0.72 -10.44
CA PRO A 63 -0.68 -0.51 -9.38
C PRO A 63 -0.51 -1.78 -8.55
N THR A 64 0.75 -2.07 -8.22
CA THR A 64 1.11 -3.19 -7.36
C THR A 64 0.89 -2.86 -5.89
N ASP A 65 0.98 -1.58 -5.53
CA ASP A 65 0.82 -1.08 -4.16
C ASP A 65 -0.60 -0.56 -3.88
N SER A 66 -0.96 -0.57 -2.60
CA SER A 66 -2.25 -0.08 -2.12
C SER A 66 -2.46 1.43 -2.26
N ILE A 67 -1.41 2.25 -2.28
CA ILE A 67 -1.51 3.72 -2.27
C ILE A 67 -2.08 4.24 -3.59
N HIS A 68 -1.61 3.68 -4.70
CA HIS A 68 -2.06 4.05 -6.03
C HIS A 68 -3.26 3.22 -6.50
N TRP A 69 -3.59 2.14 -5.79
CA TRP A 69 -4.69 1.25 -6.14
C TRP A 69 -6.07 1.94 -6.00
N LYS A 70 -6.89 1.78 -7.05
CA LYS A 70 -8.29 2.22 -7.07
C LYS A 70 -9.21 1.01 -7.05
N PRO A 71 -9.80 0.65 -5.88
CA PRO A 71 -10.65 -0.52 -5.76
C PRO A 71 -11.93 -0.37 -6.60
N ARG A 72 -12.41 -1.48 -7.17
CA ARG A 72 -13.70 -1.56 -7.88
C ARG A 72 -14.69 -2.39 -7.08
N ILE A 73 -15.98 -2.21 -7.36
CA ILE A 73 -17.03 -3.00 -6.72
C ILE A 73 -16.76 -4.50 -6.95
N GLY A 74 -16.74 -5.27 -5.87
CA GLY A 74 -16.43 -6.71 -5.85
C GLY A 74 -14.96 -7.04 -5.61
N ASP A 75 -14.05 -6.05 -5.53
CA ASP A 75 -12.64 -6.32 -5.23
C ASP A 75 -12.45 -6.71 -3.76
N ARG A 76 -11.66 -7.76 -3.51
CA ARG A 76 -11.24 -8.11 -2.16
C ARG A 76 -10.22 -7.08 -1.67
N CYS A 77 -10.41 -6.61 -0.45
CA CYS A 77 -9.55 -5.63 0.21
C CYS A 77 -9.45 -5.94 1.70
N PHE A 78 -8.53 -5.26 2.35
CA PHE A 78 -8.35 -5.24 3.79
C PHE A 78 -8.53 -3.80 4.26
N ILE A 79 -9.41 -3.58 5.21
CA ILE A 79 -9.71 -2.24 5.71
C ILE A 79 -9.17 -2.13 7.13
N LEU A 80 -8.35 -1.12 7.37
CA LEU A 80 -7.81 -0.81 8.69
C LEU A 80 -8.78 0.09 9.46
N GLU A 81 -9.44 -0.48 10.47
CA GLU A 81 -10.39 0.19 11.36
C GLU A 81 -9.76 0.27 12.76
N ASN A 82 -9.08 1.39 13.04
CA ASN A 82 -8.19 1.52 14.21
C ASN A 82 -7.04 0.50 14.15
N THR A 83 -6.99 -0.43 15.11
CA THR A 83 -6.04 -1.55 15.14
C THR A 83 -6.62 -2.86 14.61
N ASN A 84 -7.85 -2.82 14.06
CA ASN A 84 -8.52 -4.01 13.54
C ASN A 84 -8.39 -4.08 12.02
N ILE A 85 -7.94 -5.22 11.52
CA ILE A 85 -7.87 -5.49 10.09
C ILE A 85 -9.10 -6.29 9.70
N ARG A 86 -9.93 -5.69 8.85
CA ARG A 86 -11.16 -6.33 8.37
C ARG A 86 -11.00 -6.76 6.92
N PRO A 87 -11.00 -8.07 6.60
CA PRO A 87 -11.15 -8.52 5.23
C PRO A 87 -12.55 -8.13 4.72
N ALA A 88 -12.61 -7.56 3.53
CA ALA A 88 -13.84 -7.04 2.96
C ALA A 88 -13.89 -7.22 1.44
N LEU A 89 -15.11 -7.17 0.90
CA LEU A 89 -15.32 -6.87 -0.51
C LEU A 89 -15.63 -5.39 -0.61
N TYR A 90 -14.98 -4.68 -1.53
CA TYR A 90 -15.30 -3.30 -1.84
C TYR A 90 -16.68 -3.27 -2.47
N THR A 91 -17.65 -2.68 -1.79
CA THR A 91 -19.05 -2.62 -2.23
C THR A 91 -19.42 -1.29 -2.86
N GLY A 92 -18.54 -0.28 -2.77
CA GLY A 92 -18.83 1.09 -3.19
C GLY A 92 -19.77 1.84 -2.25
N MET A 93 -20.04 1.28 -1.06
CA MET A 93 -20.78 1.98 -0.01
C MET A 93 -19.95 3.11 0.59
N LEU A 94 -20.62 4.07 1.25
CA LEU A 94 -19.98 5.24 1.87
C LEU A 94 -18.80 4.88 2.77
N ARG A 95 -18.90 3.79 3.55
CA ARG A 95 -17.81 3.29 4.40
C ARG A 95 -16.55 2.94 3.59
N ASP A 96 -16.72 2.25 2.47
CA ASP A 96 -15.61 1.81 1.64
C ASP A 96 -14.96 3.01 0.93
N TYR A 97 -15.78 3.98 0.51
CA TYR A 97 -15.28 5.24 -0.04
C TYR A 97 -14.52 6.07 0.99
N ASN A 98 -15.01 6.13 2.23
CA ASN A 98 -14.32 6.81 3.33
C ASN A 98 -12.98 6.13 3.63
N ALA A 99 -12.96 4.80 3.76
CA ALA A 99 -11.73 4.05 4.00
C ALA A 99 -10.71 4.29 2.89
N TRP A 100 -11.12 4.26 1.62
CA TRP A 100 -10.23 4.57 0.50
C TRP A 100 -9.71 6.00 0.54
N ARG A 101 -10.58 6.99 0.80
CA ARG A 101 -10.18 8.41 0.89
C ARG A 101 -9.22 8.71 2.03
N THR A 102 -9.29 7.96 3.12
CA THR A 102 -8.40 8.11 4.27
C THR A 102 -7.15 7.23 4.17
N GLY A 103 -6.93 6.54 3.03
CA GLY A 103 -5.78 5.65 2.85
C GLY A 103 -5.80 4.41 3.77
N LYS A 104 -6.99 3.97 4.19
CA LYS A 104 -7.20 2.84 5.11
C LYS A 104 -7.64 1.56 4.41
N ILE A 105 -7.49 1.50 3.09
CA ILE A 105 -7.81 0.33 2.30
C ILE A 105 -6.54 -0.23 1.67
N TYR A 106 -6.40 -1.54 1.77
CA TYR A 106 -5.21 -2.26 1.35
C TYR A 106 -5.59 -3.44 0.46
N ARG A 107 -4.74 -3.74 -0.51
CA ARG A 107 -4.90 -4.82 -1.48
C ARG A 107 -4.51 -6.16 -0.86
N THR A 108 -3.51 -6.17 0.01
CA THR A 108 -3.09 -7.35 0.77
C THR A 108 -3.25 -7.16 2.28
N GLU A 109 -3.29 -8.28 3.00
CA GLU A 109 -3.34 -8.28 4.48
C GLU A 109 -2.04 -7.73 5.06
N GLU A 110 -0.91 -8.16 4.50
CA GLU A 110 0.43 -7.75 4.90
C GLU A 110 0.66 -6.23 4.78
N GLU A 111 0.20 -5.60 3.69
CA GLU A 111 0.28 -4.13 3.55
C GLU A 111 -0.55 -3.43 4.65
N CYS A 112 -1.69 -4.01 5.02
CA CYS A 112 -2.56 -3.49 6.07
C CYS A 112 -1.93 -3.65 7.47
N GLU A 113 -1.31 -4.81 7.72
CA GLU A 113 -0.55 -5.10 8.95
C GLU A 113 0.61 -4.12 9.12
N LYS A 114 1.44 -3.96 8.08
CA LYS A 114 2.57 -3.00 8.11
C LYS A 114 2.12 -1.57 8.38
N ALA A 115 0.99 -1.15 7.80
CA ALA A 115 0.45 0.18 8.07
C ALA A 115 -0.06 0.32 9.52
N CYS A 116 -0.73 -0.71 10.05
CA CYS A 116 -1.17 -0.74 11.45
C CYS A 116 0.02 -0.67 12.40
N ASP A 117 1.06 -1.46 12.16
CA ASP A 117 2.26 -1.50 12.99
C ASP A 117 3.01 -0.16 12.96
N ARG A 118 3.10 0.47 11.78
CA ARG A 118 3.65 1.82 11.63
C ARG A 118 2.90 2.86 12.44
N GLU A 119 1.56 2.86 12.42
CA GLU A 119 0.76 3.79 13.22
C GLU A 119 0.95 3.58 14.73
N LEU A 120 1.03 2.32 15.16
CA LEU A 120 1.29 1.98 16.56
C LEU A 120 2.70 2.39 16.99
N ALA A 121 3.71 2.16 16.15
CA ALA A 121 5.07 2.58 16.39
C ALA A 121 5.16 4.10 16.50
N GLU A 122 4.54 4.84 15.59
CA GLU A 122 4.49 6.30 15.65
C GLU A 122 3.88 6.81 16.97
N VAL A 123 2.77 6.22 17.41
CA VAL A 123 2.12 6.58 18.69
C VAL A 123 3.04 6.30 19.87
N ARG A 124 3.80 5.19 19.87
CA ARG A 124 4.78 4.88 20.92
C ARG A 124 5.94 5.87 20.91
N LEU A 125 6.50 6.18 19.73
CA LEU A 125 7.59 7.13 19.56
C LEU A 125 7.21 8.55 20.03
N ARG A 126 6.01 9.03 19.69
CA ARG A 126 5.48 10.32 20.17
C ARG A 126 5.47 10.45 21.70
N ARG A 127 5.41 9.34 22.44
CA ARG A 127 5.42 9.33 23.92
C ARG A 127 6.82 9.36 24.53
N THR A 128 7.87 9.28 23.71
CA THR A 128 9.26 9.18 24.20
C THR A 128 9.86 10.54 24.58
N SER A 129 9.20 11.65 24.25
CA SER A 129 9.65 13.01 24.53
C SER A 129 8.46 13.94 24.74
N THR A 130 8.65 14.94 25.60
CA THR A 130 7.73 16.08 25.78
C THR A 130 8.32 17.38 25.26
N PHE A 131 9.50 17.33 24.61
CA PHE A 131 10.16 18.49 24.05
C PHE A 131 9.31 19.09 22.93
N THR A 132 9.08 20.40 23.01
CA THR A 132 8.38 21.17 21.97
C THR A 132 9.40 22.10 21.31
N PRO A 133 9.68 21.94 20.00
CA PRO A 133 10.64 22.78 19.30
C PRO A 133 10.14 24.23 19.19
N ASP A 134 11.09 25.16 19.23
CA ASP A 134 10.88 26.58 18.96
C ASP A 134 11.75 26.98 17.76
N PHE A 135 11.22 26.69 16.57
CA PHE A 135 11.95 26.88 15.31
C PHE A 135 12.27 28.35 15.04
N GLU A 136 11.40 29.28 15.41
CA GLU A 136 11.62 30.72 15.19
C GLU A 136 12.88 31.21 15.90
N ASN A 137 13.21 30.60 17.04
CA ASN A 137 14.41 30.90 17.82
C ASN A 137 15.56 29.89 17.61
N GLY A 138 15.50 29.07 16.55
CA GLY A 138 16.57 28.12 16.20
C GLY A 138 16.67 26.92 17.14
N ARG A 139 15.63 26.64 17.92
CA ARG A 139 15.55 25.54 18.90
C ARG A 139 14.68 24.40 18.37
N GLY A 140 15.01 23.90 17.19
CA GLY A 140 14.34 22.74 16.58
C GLY A 140 14.70 21.38 17.20
N GLY A 141 15.74 21.32 18.05
CA GLY A 141 16.13 20.10 18.77
C GLY A 141 16.80 19.04 17.90
N TRP A 142 16.63 17.78 18.28
CA TRP A 142 17.20 16.60 17.65
C TRP A 142 16.09 15.67 17.16
N PHE A 143 16.29 15.03 16.02
CA PHE A 143 15.37 14.02 15.49
C PHE A 143 16.15 12.77 15.10
N VAL A 144 15.44 11.64 14.98
CA VAL A 144 16.00 10.37 14.53
C VAL A 144 15.63 10.17 13.07
N ALA A 145 16.55 9.63 12.28
CA ALA A 145 16.33 9.24 10.89
C ALA A 145 17.03 7.92 10.59
N TYR A 146 16.56 7.20 9.57
CA TYR A 146 17.24 6.02 9.06
C TYR A 146 18.16 6.42 7.89
N ASN A 147 19.45 6.17 8.02
CA ASN A 147 20.43 6.38 6.97
C ASN A 147 20.47 5.13 6.08
N HIS A 148 19.84 5.19 4.90
CA HIS A 148 19.83 4.07 3.95
C HIS A 148 21.21 3.77 3.32
N LEU A 149 22.13 4.75 3.28
CA LEU A 149 23.48 4.50 2.77
C LEU A 149 24.29 3.64 3.75
N GLU A 150 24.14 3.89 5.05
CA GLU A 150 24.86 3.19 6.11
C GLU A 150 24.06 2.05 6.75
N GLY A 151 22.78 1.91 6.39
CA GLY A 151 21.88 0.87 6.89
C GLY A 151 21.59 0.96 8.39
N LYS A 152 21.55 2.18 8.97
CA LYS A 152 21.43 2.36 10.43
C LYS A 152 20.60 3.57 10.84
N LEU A 153 20.10 3.54 12.07
CA LEU A 153 19.48 4.69 12.72
C LEU A 153 20.53 5.71 13.14
N GLU A 154 20.27 6.96 12.81
CA GLU A 154 21.09 8.12 13.15
C GLU A 154 20.22 9.21 13.77
N TYR A 155 20.86 10.21 14.35
CA TYR A 155 20.20 11.37 14.93
C TYR A 155 20.90 12.64 14.45
N PHE A 156 20.10 13.65 14.17
CA PHE A 156 20.58 14.92 13.64
C PHE A 156 20.00 16.08 14.44
N GLN A 157 20.83 17.09 14.65
CA GLN A 157 20.34 18.35 15.18
C GLN A 157 19.71 19.15 14.05
N CYS A 158 18.55 19.73 14.32
CA CYS A 158 17.87 20.62 13.42
C CYS A 158 17.51 21.91 14.16
N SER A 159 17.90 23.07 13.61
CA SER A 159 17.64 24.35 14.26
C SER A 159 16.33 24.98 13.79
N TRP A 160 16.05 24.94 12.48
CA TRP A 160 14.93 25.69 11.88
C TRP A 160 14.01 24.85 10.99
N GLN A 161 14.39 23.61 10.65
CA GLN A 161 13.65 22.79 9.69
C GLN A 161 12.70 21.82 10.40
N ASP A 162 11.48 21.73 9.87
CA ASP A 162 10.49 20.74 10.23
C ASP A 162 10.21 19.82 9.03
N ALA A 163 10.61 18.55 9.13
CA ALA A 163 10.38 17.55 8.09
C ALA A 163 9.16 16.65 8.41
N GLY A 164 8.37 17.01 9.43
CA GLY A 164 7.21 16.24 9.86
C GLY A 164 7.58 15.01 10.68
N GLU A 165 8.73 15.04 11.35
CA GLU A 165 9.19 13.95 12.22
C GLU A 165 8.17 13.71 13.36
N PRO A 166 7.94 12.45 13.76
CA PRO A 166 6.89 12.13 14.71
C PRO A 166 7.20 12.62 16.13
N VAL A 167 8.48 12.82 16.45
CA VAL A 167 8.96 13.27 17.76
C VAL A 167 10.32 13.95 17.63
N ARG A 168 10.58 14.93 18.50
CA ARG A 168 11.87 15.62 18.65
C ARG A 168 12.38 15.53 20.09
N TYR A 169 13.68 15.66 20.24
CA TYR A 169 14.40 15.59 21.52
C TYR A 169 15.15 16.88 21.77
N GLU A 170 15.21 17.32 23.02
CA GLU A 170 15.95 18.53 23.40
C GLU A 170 17.46 18.33 23.24
N THR A 171 17.94 17.14 23.59
CA THR A 171 19.38 16.82 23.65
C THR A 171 19.75 15.67 22.71
N LYS A 172 21.04 15.63 22.37
CA LYS A 172 21.66 14.51 21.63
C LYS A 172 21.50 13.20 22.39
N GLU A 173 21.72 13.24 23.70
CA GLU A 173 21.68 12.09 24.59
C GLU A 173 20.28 11.46 24.64
N ASP A 174 19.23 12.29 24.60
CA ASP A 174 17.83 11.83 24.54
C ASP A 174 17.51 11.15 23.21
N ALA A 175 17.96 11.71 22.08
CA ALA A 175 17.81 11.07 20.77
C ALA A 175 18.54 9.72 20.72
N GLN A 176 19.78 9.66 21.20
CA GLN A 176 20.54 8.40 21.33
C GLN A 176 19.85 7.38 22.23
N LYS A 177 19.28 7.82 23.35
CA LYS A 177 18.52 6.96 24.26
C LYS A 177 17.25 6.45 23.60
N SER A 178 16.59 7.26 22.77
CA SER A 178 15.42 6.85 22.02
C SER A 178 15.74 5.72 21.03
N ILE A 179 16.79 5.87 20.21
CA ILE A 179 17.24 4.81 19.29
C ILE A 179 17.49 3.52 20.06
N ARG A 180 18.28 3.56 21.14
CA ARG A 180 18.64 2.37 21.92
C ARG A 180 17.45 1.67 22.59
N LYS A 181 16.42 2.41 23.00
CA LYS A 181 15.27 1.85 23.72
C LYS A 181 14.09 1.48 22.82
N ASN A 182 13.98 2.10 21.66
CA ASN A 182 12.83 1.98 20.76
C ASN A 182 13.27 1.68 19.32
N GLU A 183 14.38 0.95 19.15
CA GLU A 183 14.96 0.62 17.84
C GLU A 183 13.92 -0.01 16.90
N GLN A 184 13.20 -1.02 17.38
CA GLN A 184 12.17 -1.69 16.59
C GLN A 184 11.07 -0.73 16.14
N ASP A 185 10.58 0.14 17.03
CA ASP A 185 9.56 1.12 16.68
C ASP A 185 10.07 2.11 15.63
N TRP A 186 11.34 2.52 15.71
CA TRP A 186 11.95 3.36 14.69
C TRP A 186 12.06 2.63 13.34
N LEU A 187 12.53 1.39 13.31
CA LEU A 187 12.64 0.60 12.08
C LEU A 187 11.26 0.39 11.44
N THR A 188 10.26 0.01 12.23
CA THR A 188 8.87 -0.11 11.78
C THR A 188 8.32 1.22 11.26
N TYR A 189 8.57 2.34 11.94
CA TYR A 189 8.12 3.66 11.50
C TYR A 189 8.73 4.05 10.14
N PHE A 190 10.02 3.77 9.94
CA PHE A 190 10.69 4.03 8.67
C PHE A 190 10.37 3.01 7.57
N GLY A 191 9.66 1.92 7.89
CA GLY A 191 9.34 0.86 6.93
C GLY A 191 10.58 0.09 6.48
N VAL A 192 11.56 -0.06 7.38
CA VAL A 192 12.76 -0.87 7.14
C VAL A 192 12.44 -2.29 7.62
N GLU A 193 12.39 -3.22 6.68
CA GLU A 193 12.33 -4.65 6.99
C GLU A 193 13.73 -5.12 7.41
N ASP A 194 13.78 -6.04 8.39
CA ASP A 194 15.03 -6.67 8.84
C ASP A 194 15.84 -7.12 7.60
N CYS A 195 17.00 -6.49 7.39
CA CYS A 195 17.88 -6.75 6.25
C CYS A 195 18.60 -8.10 6.36
#